data_AF-A0A3M6KAN4-F1
#
_entry.id   AF-A0A3M6KAN4-F1
#
_cell.length_a   1.000
_cell.length_b   1.000
_cell.length_c   1.000
_cell.angle_alpha   90.00
_cell.angle_beta   90.00
_cell.angle_gamma   90.00
#
_symmetry.space_group_name_H-M   'P 1'
#
loop_
_entity.id
_entity.type
_entity.pdbx_description
1 polymer ?
#
loop_
_entity_poly.entity_id
_entity_poly.type
_entity_poly.pdbx_seq_one_letter_code
_entity_poly.pdbx_strand_id
1 'polypeptide(L)'
;MNKTSSKALAGFKYVYLVAFFALLAGFFHPIITNTSFDIVIAGVLVLFVGLAGGILLYKAATSEKRREIFLGGGFTLMAISLYYIFQFTGRV
;
A
#
# COMPACT_ATOMS: atom_id res chain seq x y z
N MET A 1 17.60 10.50 -23.06
CA MET A 1 16.49 9.63 -22.61
C MET A 1 17.00 8.76 -21.46
N ASN A 2 16.69 9.12 -20.20
CA ASN A 2 17.35 8.55 -19.01
C ASN A 2 16.74 7.17 -18.66
N LYS A 3 17.55 6.10 -18.73
CA LYS A 3 17.13 4.70 -18.61
C LYS A 3 16.54 4.33 -17.23
N THR A 4 16.78 5.15 -16.20
CA THR A 4 16.25 4.97 -14.84
C THR A 4 14.77 5.35 -14.70
N SER A 5 14.31 6.38 -15.44
CA SER A 5 12.91 6.82 -15.45
C SER A 5 11.97 5.73 -15.99
N SER A 6 12.44 4.94 -16.95
CA SER A 6 11.65 3.87 -17.58
C SER A 6 11.39 2.68 -16.65
N LYS A 7 12.35 2.32 -15.76
CA LYS A 7 12.16 1.24 -14.78
C LYS A 7 11.22 1.63 -13.64
N ALA A 8 11.26 2.90 -13.22
CA ALA A 8 10.31 3.46 -12.26
C ALA A 8 8.87 3.49 -12.76
N LEU A 9 8.69 3.92 -14.01
CA LEU A 9 7.39 3.89 -14.67
C LEU A 9 6.88 2.45 -14.84
N ALA A 10 7.78 1.49 -15.10
CA ALA A 10 7.43 0.08 -15.22
C ALA A 10 6.93 -0.53 -13.90
N GLY A 11 7.48 -0.14 -12.74
CA GLY A 11 6.97 -0.57 -11.42
C GLY A 11 5.59 0.03 -11.09
N PHE A 12 5.39 1.31 -11.43
CA PHE A 12 4.09 1.98 -11.27
C PHE A 12 2.99 1.36 -12.16
N LYS A 13 3.37 0.76 -13.30
CA LYS A 13 2.44 0.03 -14.18
C LYS A 13 1.71 -1.08 -13.43
N TYR A 14 2.19 -1.62 -12.32
CA TYR A 14 1.51 -2.73 -11.62
C TYR A 14 0.77 -2.30 -10.35
N VAL A 15 0.90 -1.04 -9.92
CA VAL A 15 0.20 -0.51 -8.74
C VAL A 15 -1.32 -0.57 -8.93
N TYR A 16 -1.81 -0.30 -10.14
CA TYR A 16 -3.24 -0.44 -10.46
C TYR A 16 -3.73 -1.88 -10.28
N LEU A 17 -2.87 -2.87 -10.57
CA LEU A 17 -3.20 -4.29 -10.47
C LEU A 17 -3.38 -4.66 -9.00
N VAL A 18 -2.48 -4.22 -8.12
CA VAL A 18 -2.58 -4.43 -6.67
C VAL A 18 -3.84 -3.78 -6.11
N ALA A 19 -4.14 -2.54 -6.49
CA ALA A 19 -5.37 -1.87 -6.09
C ALA A 19 -6.63 -2.60 -6.59
N PHE A 20 -6.61 -3.06 -7.83
CA PHE A 20 -7.71 -3.83 -8.42
C PHE A 20 -7.93 -5.15 -7.67
N PHE A 21 -6.87 -5.92 -7.40
CA PHE A 21 -6.98 -7.17 -6.65
C PHE A 21 -7.43 -6.95 -5.20
N ALA A 22 -6.97 -5.88 -4.55
CA ALA A 22 -7.41 -5.54 -3.19
C ALA A 22 -8.92 -5.19 -3.15
N LEU A 23 -9.40 -4.40 -4.11
CA LEU A 23 -10.83 -4.07 -4.23
C LEU A 23 -11.66 -5.30 -4.61
N LEU A 24 -11.16 -6.13 -5.52
CA LEU A 24 -11.81 -7.37 -5.92
C LEU A 24 -11.94 -8.32 -4.72
N ALA A 25 -10.84 -8.58 -4.01
CA ALA A 25 -10.88 -9.41 -2.80
C ALA A 25 -11.80 -8.81 -1.73
N GLY A 26 -11.76 -7.48 -1.56
CA GLY A 26 -12.60 -6.77 -0.60
C GLY A 26 -14.11 -6.82 -0.91
N PHE A 27 -14.49 -6.93 -2.18
CA PHE A 27 -15.89 -7.05 -2.55
C PHE A 27 -16.39 -8.50 -2.48
N PHE A 28 -15.60 -9.44 -3.00
CA PHE A 28 -16.01 -10.84 -3.10
C PHE A 28 -15.93 -11.60 -1.78
N HIS A 29 -14.96 -11.30 -0.91
CA HIS A 29 -14.79 -11.99 0.36
C HIS A 29 -16.04 -11.92 1.27
N PRO A 30 -16.58 -10.74 1.64
CA PRO A 30 -17.73 -10.64 2.52
C PRO A 30 -19.02 -11.24 1.92
N ILE A 31 -19.19 -11.20 0.59
CA ILE A 31 -20.33 -11.82 -0.11
C ILE A 31 -20.33 -13.34 0.08
N ILE A 32 -19.17 -13.98 -0.07
CA ILE A 32 -19.04 -15.44 0.03
C ILE A 32 -19.11 -15.91 1.50
N THR A 33 -18.60 -15.10 2.43
CA THR A 33 -18.51 -15.47 3.86
C THR A 33 -19.66 -14.93 4.73
N ASN A 34 -20.64 -14.22 4.16
CA ASN A 34 -21.69 -13.51 4.91
C ASN A 34 -21.13 -12.68 6.09
N THR A 35 -19.96 -12.09 5.89
CA THR A 35 -19.26 -11.28 6.90
C THR A 35 -19.52 -9.80 6.68
N SER A 36 -19.52 -9.02 7.77
CA SER A 36 -19.69 -7.57 7.72
C SER A 36 -18.67 -6.87 6.82
N PHE A 37 -19.14 -5.93 6.00
CA PHE A 37 -18.28 -5.14 5.13
C PHE A 37 -17.35 -4.19 5.89
N ASP A 38 -17.68 -3.81 7.13
CA ASP A 38 -16.91 -2.82 7.90
C ASP A 38 -15.43 -3.19 8.06
N ILE A 39 -15.15 -4.44 8.46
CA ILE A 39 -13.78 -4.90 8.69
C ILE A 39 -13.00 -5.03 7.37
N VAL A 40 -13.71 -5.33 6.29
CA VAL A 40 -13.11 -5.50 4.96
C VAL A 40 -12.77 -4.13 4.36
N ILE A 41 -13.67 -3.16 4.47
CA ILE A 41 -13.43 -1.77 4.04
C ILE A 41 -12.24 -1.20 4.82
N ALA A 42 -12.21 -1.40 6.14
CA ALA A 42 -11.09 -0.94 6.95
C ALA A 42 -9.77 -1.61 6.55
N GLY A 43 -9.77 -2.92 6.31
CA GLY A 43 -8.60 -3.66 5.82
C GLY A 43 -8.10 -3.15 4.45
N VAL A 44 -9.00 -2.88 3.51
CA VAL A 44 -8.67 -2.31 2.20
C VAL A 44 -8.03 -0.93 2.36
N LEU A 45 -8.58 -0.07 3.22
CA LEU A 45 -7.98 1.25 3.51
C LEU A 45 -6.56 1.13 4.08
N VAL A 46 -6.34 0.20 5.00
CA VAL A 46 -5.01 -0.06 5.58
C VAL A 46 -3.99 -0.52 4.53
N LEU A 47 -4.42 -1.35 3.57
CA LEU A 47 -3.59 -1.77 2.45
C LEU A 47 -3.24 -0.58 1.53
N PHE A 48 -4.18 0.34 1.29
CA PHE A 48 -3.89 1.57 0.53
C PHE A 48 -2.89 2.48 1.25
N VAL A 49 -2.94 2.58 2.59
CA VAL A 49 -1.93 3.29 3.38
C VAL A 49 -0.55 2.63 3.21
N GLY A 50 -0.47 1.30 3.29
CA GLY A 50 0.78 0.57 3.05
C GLY A 50 1.34 0.78 1.64
N LEU A 51 0.46 0.75 0.63
CA LEU A 51 0.80 1.02 -0.77
C LEU A 51 1.35 2.45 -0.95
N ALA A 52 0.73 3.45 -0.34
CA ALA A 52 1.21 4.83 -0.36
C ALA A 52 2.60 4.95 0.31
N GLY A 53 2.81 4.26 1.43
CA GLY A 53 4.12 4.16 2.08
C GLY A 53 5.18 3.54 1.15
N GLY A 54 4.84 2.47 0.45
CA GLY A 54 5.73 1.82 -0.52
C GLY A 54 6.09 2.72 -1.70
N ILE A 55 5.12 3.47 -2.23
CA ILE A 55 5.35 4.45 -3.30
C ILE A 55 6.29 5.58 -2.83
N LEU A 56 6.12 6.07 -1.61
CA LEU A 56 7.00 7.07 -0.99
C LEU A 56 8.43 6.54 -0.85
N LEU A 57 8.60 5.31 -0.36
CA LEU A 57 9.91 4.65 -0.27
C LEU A 57 10.56 4.44 -1.65
N TYR A 58 9.78 4.04 -2.64
CA TYR A 58 10.25 3.89 -4.01
C TYR A 58 10.77 5.22 -4.57
N LYS A 59 10.02 6.30 -4.34
CA LYS A 59 10.41 7.65 -4.73
C LYS A 59 11.65 8.14 -3.97
N ALA A 60 11.82 7.75 -2.70
CA ALA A 60 13.03 8.00 -1.94
C ALA A 60 14.25 7.30 -2.56
N ALA A 61 14.12 6.04 -2.95
CA ALA A 61 15.21 5.28 -3.55
C ALA A 61 15.66 5.84 -4.91
N THR A 62 14.76 6.50 -5.65
CA THR A 62 15.04 7.07 -6.98
C THR A 62 15.46 8.55 -6.95
N SER A 63 15.20 9.28 -5.86
CA SER A 63 15.39 10.74 -5.81
C SER A 63 16.58 11.15 -4.93
N GLU A 64 17.57 11.85 -5.49
CA GLU A 64 18.75 12.37 -4.75
C GLU A 64 18.41 13.59 -3.88
N LYS A 65 17.43 14.42 -4.28
CA LYS A 65 16.99 15.59 -3.50
C LYS A 65 15.82 15.22 -2.58
N ARG A 66 15.98 15.43 -1.27
CA ARG A 66 14.98 15.16 -0.20
C ARG A 66 14.69 13.68 0.07
N ARG A 67 15.63 12.79 -0.25
CA ARG A 67 15.56 11.35 0.02
C ARG A 67 15.12 11.04 1.45
N GLU A 68 15.65 11.75 2.44
CA GLU A 68 15.38 11.53 3.86
C GLU A 68 13.91 11.75 4.23
N ILE A 69 13.27 12.77 3.67
CA ILE A 69 11.86 13.09 3.94
C ILE A 69 10.95 12.01 3.34
N PHE A 70 11.25 11.55 2.12
CA PHE A 70 10.50 10.47 1.48
C PHE A 70 10.71 9.12 2.19
N LEU A 71 11.92 8.86 2.71
CA LEU A 71 12.23 7.68 3.51
C LEU A 71 11.46 7.70 4.84
N GLY A 72 11.54 8.80 5.58
CA GLY A 72 10.84 8.95 6.86
C GLY A 72 9.33 8.82 6.70
N GLY A 73 8.72 9.54 5.75
CA GLY A 73 7.29 9.44 5.47
C GLY A 73 6.86 8.05 5.02
N GLY A 74 7.64 7.41 4.15
CA GLY A 74 7.36 6.05 3.67
C GLY A 74 7.43 5.00 4.77
N PHE A 75 8.43 5.06 5.65
CA PHE A 75 8.55 4.17 6.80
C PHE A 75 7.44 4.40 7.83
N THR A 76 7.06 5.65 8.10
CA THR A 76 5.94 5.97 8.99
C THR A 76 4.63 5.39 8.48
N LEU A 77 4.31 5.56 7.18
CA LEU A 77 3.09 4.96 6.61
C LEU A 77 3.12 3.42 6.65
N MET A 78 4.29 2.81 6.40
CA MET A 78 4.45 1.36 6.51
C MET A 78 4.23 0.86 7.95
N ALA A 79 4.78 1.54 8.95
CA ALA A 79 4.60 1.18 10.36
C ALA A 79 3.13 1.31 10.79
N ILE A 80 2.44 2.37 10.38
CA ILE A 80 1.01 2.56 10.65
C ILE A 80 0.19 1.45 10.00
N SER A 81 0.46 1.12 8.73
CA SER A 81 -0.23 0.03 8.04
C SER A 81 -0.02 -1.31 8.77
N LEU A 82 1.21 -1.60 9.18
CA LEU A 82 1.54 -2.82 9.93
C LEU A 82 0.80 -2.89 11.27
N TYR A 83 0.78 -1.79 12.01
CA TYR A 83 0.08 -1.69 13.31
C TYR A 83 -1.41 -2.00 13.16
N TYR A 84 -2.08 -1.40 12.17
CA TYR A 84 -3.49 -1.70 11.92
C TYR A 84 -3.73 -3.15 11.48
N ILE A 85 -2.83 -3.76 10.70
CA ILE A 85 -2.93 -5.18 10.35
C ILE A 85 -2.88 -6.05 11.63
N PHE A 86 -1.98 -5.74 12.56
CA PHE A 86 -1.89 -6.46 13.83
C PHE A 86 -3.16 -6.30 14.68
N GLN A 87 -3.70 -5.08 14.74
CA GLN A 87 -4.98 -4.81 15.41
C GLN A 87 -6.14 -5.60 14.80
N PHE A 88 -6.27 -5.59 13.47
CA PHE A 88 -7.32 -6.37 12.79
C PHE A 88 -7.16 -7.88 12.91
N THR A 89 -5.93 -8.37 13.12
CA THR A 89 -5.65 -9.80 13.33
C THR A 89 -5.84 -10.22 14.80
N GLY A 90 -6.12 -9.28 15.72
CA GLY A 90 -6.29 -9.56 17.16
C GLY A 90 -4.99 -10.00 17.84
N ARG A 91 -3.83 -9.59 17.31
CA ARG A 91 -2.51 -9.92 17.86
C ARG A 91 -1.98 -8.90 18.86
N VAL A 92 -2.68 -7.77 19.02
CA VAL A 92 -2.37 -6.65 19.93
C VAL A 92 -3.67 -6.13 20.54
#